data_AF-A0A9E7JVQ5-F1
#
_entry.id   AF-A0A9E7JVQ5-F1
#
_cell.length_a   1.000
_cell.length_b   1.000
_cell.length_c   1.000
_cell.angle_alpha   90.00
_cell.angle_beta   90.00
_cell.angle_gamma   90.00
#
_symmetry.space_group_name_H-M   'P 1'
#
loop_
_entity.id
_entity.type
_entity.pdbx_description
1 polymer ?
#
loop_
_entity_poly.entity_id
_entity_poly.type
_entity_poly.pdbx_seq_one_letter_code
_entity_poly.pdbx_strand_id
1 'polypeptide(L)'
;MGKKRKHAEASEAPKEEVAQDRPKRTLLGWKDGVPEKQNSSPVFRNREKVLVTCSRRITYRYRHLMLNVVSLLPHCKKDSKVESKESKGATLNELIELRNYSSCLFFECRKQKDLYLWMVKCPSGPSVKFLVNAVHTMEELKLTGNHLKGSRPILTFSSNFDKEPRWKLIKEMIVQIFGTPKDHRKVKPFHDHVFVFSIVDGHIWFRNYQVIRCNGDM
;
A
#
# COMPACT_ATOMS: atom_id res chain seq x y z
N MET A 1 24.45 -94.21 11.39
CA MET A 1 24.72 -93.88 9.98
C MET A 1 23.42 -93.90 9.20
N GLY A 2 23.22 -93.00 8.23
CA GLY A 2 22.14 -93.08 7.23
C GLY A 2 21.22 -91.86 7.19
N LYS A 3 21.54 -90.90 6.31
CA LYS A 3 20.80 -89.66 6.04
C LYS A 3 19.67 -89.85 5.00
N LYS A 4 18.68 -88.94 5.10
CA LYS A 4 17.74 -88.40 4.08
C LYS A 4 16.46 -89.19 3.76
N ARG A 5 15.31 -88.52 3.89
CA ARG A 5 14.68 -87.71 2.82
C ARG A 5 13.64 -86.71 3.38
N LYS A 6 13.54 -85.55 2.72
CA LYS A 6 12.57 -84.46 2.95
C LYS A 6 11.20 -84.82 2.35
N HIS A 7 10.12 -84.42 3.00
CA HIS A 7 8.97 -83.76 2.37
C HIS A 7 8.20 -82.91 3.39
N ALA A 8 7.59 -81.83 2.92
CA ALA A 8 6.97 -80.74 3.68
C ALA A 8 5.44 -80.91 3.81
N GLU A 9 4.89 -80.40 4.92
CA GLU A 9 3.50 -79.92 5.12
C GLU A 9 3.53 -79.05 6.40
N ALA A 10 3.39 -77.72 6.30
CA ALA A 10 2.16 -76.92 6.21
C ALA A 10 1.55 -76.62 7.60
N SER A 11 1.73 -75.37 8.07
CA SER A 11 0.72 -74.55 8.77
C SER A 11 1.33 -73.21 9.21
N GLU A 12 1.29 -72.23 8.30
CA GLU A 12 1.40 -70.81 8.67
C GLU A 12 0.04 -70.36 9.21
N ALA A 13 0.06 -69.73 10.39
CA ALA A 13 -1.10 -69.06 10.97
C ALA A 13 -1.49 -67.80 10.16
N PRO A 14 -2.77 -67.39 10.14
CA PRO A 14 -3.20 -66.22 9.37
C PRO A 14 -2.60 -64.94 9.96
N LYS A 15 -2.08 -64.08 9.09
CA LYS A 15 -1.65 -62.72 9.42
C LYS A 15 -2.85 -61.90 9.89
N GLU A 16 -2.78 -61.36 11.10
CA GLU A 16 -3.66 -60.26 11.53
C GLU A 16 -3.37 -59.05 10.66
N GLU A 17 -4.29 -58.71 9.75
CA GLU A 17 -4.30 -57.40 9.10
C GLU A 17 -4.57 -56.35 10.17
N VAL A 18 -3.55 -55.56 10.50
CA VAL A 18 -3.69 -54.36 11.32
C VAL A 18 -4.55 -53.37 10.55
N ALA A 19 -5.84 -53.35 10.87
CA ALA A 19 -6.80 -52.42 10.29
C ALA A 19 -6.34 -50.98 10.56
N GLN A 20 -6.18 -50.20 9.50
CA GLN A 20 -5.85 -48.78 9.59
C GLN A 20 -6.97 -48.03 10.33
N ASP A 21 -6.59 -47.25 11.33
CA ASP A 21 -7.52 -46.56 12.22
C ASP A 21 -8.39 -45.56 11.44
N ARG A 22 -9.71 -45.63 11.62
CA ARG A 22 -10.69 -44.88 10.83
C ARG A 22 -10.63 -43.40 11.21
N PRO A 23 -10.53 -42.46 10.25
CA PRO A 23 -10.41 -41.05 10.57
C PRO A 23 -11.66 -40.52 11.30
N LYS A 24 -11.43 -39.78 12.39
CA LYS A 24 -12.49 -39.18 13.23
C LYS A 24 -13.38 -38.26 12.41
N ARG A 25 -14.68 -38.52 12.46
CA ARG A 25 -15.72 -37.84 11.70
C ARG A 25 -16.07 -36.50 12.36
N THR A 26 -15.85 -35.39 11.65
CA THR A 26 -16.40 -34.07 12.01
C THR A 26 -17.66 -33.76 11.19
N LEU A 27 -18.48 -32.80 11.62
CA LEU A 27 -19.80 -32.43 11.06
C LEU A 27 -19.82 -32.09 9.55
N LEU A 28 -18.68 -32.00 8.87
CA LEU A 28 -18.54 -31.62 7.45
C LEU A 28 -17.84 -32.69 6.57
N GLY A 29 -17.86 -33.97 6.97
CA GLY A 29 -17.39 -35.09 6.13
C GLY A 29 -15.91 -35.46 6.29
N TRP A 30 -15.49 -36.56 5.62
CA TRP A 30 -14.11 -37.06 5.66
C TRP A 30 -13.18 -36.14 4.86
N LYS A 31 -12.07 -35.75 5.49
CA LYS A 31 -11.06 -34.89 4.88
C LYS A 31 -10.03 -35.79 4.19
N ASP A 32 -10.28 -36.13 2.93
CA ASP A 32 -9.23 -36.71 2.09
C ASP A 32 -8.10 -35.69 1.95
N GLY A 33 -6.86 -36.16 2.11
CA GLY A 33 -5.65 -35.35 2.24
C GLY A 33 -5.47 -34.37 1.08
N VAL A 34 -5.93 -33.14 1.29
CA VAL A 34 -5.50 -32.00 0.48
C VAL A 34 -4.04 -31.75 0.86
N PRO A 35 -3.08 -31.77 -0.08
CA PRO A 35 -1.71 -31.43 0.26
C PRO A 35 -1.73 -30.01 0.81
N GLU A 36 -1.27 -29.85 2.05
CA GLU A 36 -1.01 -28.54 2.61
C GLU A 36 -0.11 -27.80 1.61
N LYS A 37 -0.63 -26.73 1.00
CA LYS A 37 0.19 -25.79 0.24
C LYS A 37 1.17 -25.15 1.24
N GLN A 38 2.28 -25.83 1.49
CA GLN A 38 3.49 -25.24 2.03
C GLN A 38 4.08 -24.34 0.95
N ASN A 39 3.45 -23.17 0.77
CA ASN A 39 3.98 -22.07 -0.01
C ASN A 39 3.32 -20.79 0.48
N SER A 40 3.83 -20.26 1.58
CA SER A 40 3.78 -18.83 1.77
C SER A 40 5.05 -18.39 2.47
N SER A 41 6.07 -18.09 1.67
CA SER A 41 6.92 -16.94 1.97
C SER A 41 6.02 -15.82 2.51
N PRO A 42 6.40 -15.10 3.58
CA PRO A 42 5.54 -14.10 4.19
C PRO A 42 5.05 -13.15 3.09
N VAL A 43 3.75 -13.21 2.77
CA VAL A 43 3.16 -12.34 1.74
C VAL A 43 3.44 -10.93 2.21
N PHE A 44 4.28 -10.20 1.49
CA PHE A 44 4.64 -8.83 1.85
C PHE A 44 3.36 -7.99 1.90
N ARG A 45 2.90 -7.69 3.10
CA ARG A 45 1.72 -6.87 3.34
C ARG A 45 2.20 -5.46 3.63
N ASN A 46 2.08 -4.59 2.63
CA ASN A 46 2.19 -3.17 2.84
C ASN A 46 1.13 -2.74 3.88
N ARG A 47 1.56 -2.15 5.00
CA ARG A 47 0.70 -1.65 6.10
C ARG A 47 0.91 -0.15 6.33
N GLU A 48 1.16 0.60 5.27
CA GLU A 48 1.38 2.03 5.37
C GLU A 48 0.11 2.76 5.83
N LYS A 49 0.26 3.60 6.85
CA LYS A 49 -0.77 4.50 7.35
C LYS A 49 -0.24 5.92 7.23
N VAL A 50 -0.97 6.75 6.50
CA VAL A 50 -0.53 8.11 6.19
C VAL A 50 -1.38 9.12 6.96
N LEU A 51 -0.72 9.96 7.74
CA LEU A 51 -1.32 11.12 8.37
C LEU A 51 -1.29 12.30 7.42
N VAL A 52 -2.41 13.03 7.30
CA VAL A 52 -2.45 14.30 6.54
C VAL A 52 -2.84 15.43 7.48
N THR A 53 -1.97 16.42 7.60
CA THR A 53 -2.23 17.62 8.40
C THR A 53 -1.75 18.88 7.69
N CYS A 54 -2.17 20.04 8.20
CA CYS A 54 -1.84 21.35 7.63
C CYS A 54 -1.55 22.38 8.70
N SER A 55 -0.81 23.42 8.32
CA SER A 55 -0.57 24.57 9.19
C SER A 55 -1.83 25.40 9.34
N ARG A 56 -1.90 26.17 10.43
CA ARG A 56 -2.87 27.27 10.55
C ARG A 56 -2.74 28.23 9.35
N ARG A 57 -3.86 28.90 9.03
CA ARG A 57 -3.98 29.91 7.95
C ARG A 57 -3.66 29.38 6.54
N ILE A 58 -3.97 28.12 6.27
CA ILE A 58 -3.96 27.57 4.91
C ILE A 58 -5.02 28.24 4.03
N THR A 59 -4.62 28.63 2.82
CA THR A 59 -5.49 29.24 1.80
C THR A 59 -6.55 28.25 1.31
N TYR A 60 -7.71 28.75 0.87
CA TYR A 60 -8.83 27.94 0.37
C TYR A 60 -8.39 26.92 -0.70
N ARG A 61 -7.67 27.38 -1.73
CA ARG A 61 -7.13 26.51 -2.79
C ARG A 61 -6.32 25.33 -2.25
N TYR A 62 -5.39 25.58 -1.33
CA TYR A 62 -4.54 24.54 -0.74
C TYR A 62 -5.30 23.61 0.21
N ARG A 63 -6.37 24.10 0.84
CA ARG A 63 -7.28 23.25 1.61
C ARG A 63 -8.02 22.27 0.70
N HIS A 64 -8.51 22.71 -0.46
CA HIS A 64 -9.13 21.82 -1.45
C HIS A 64 -8.14 20.79 -1.99
N LEU A 65 -6.90 21.21 -2.30
CA LEU A 65 -5.83 20.27 -2.67
C LEU A 65 -5.61 19.18 -1.60
N MET A 66 -5.50 19.56 -0.33
CA MET A 66 -5.34 18.61 0.78
C MET A 66 -6.52 17.63 0.85
N LEU A 67 -7.75 18.12 0.70
CA LEU A 67 -8.95 17.27 0.69
C LEU A 67 -8.99 16.34 -0.54
N ASN A 68 -8.50 16.80 -1.70
CA ASN A 68 -8.36 15.96 -2.89
C ASN A 68 -7.36 14.82 -2.61
N VAL A 69 -6.20 15.09 -2.01
CA VAL A 69 -5.23 14.05 -1.61
C VAL A 69 -5.85 13.03 -0.64
N VAL A 70 -6.59 13.48 0.36
CA VAL A 70 -7.29 12.58 1.31
C VAL A 70 -8.38 11.75 0.61
N SER A 71 -9.02 12.29 -0.43
CA SER A 71 -10.02 11.55 -1.21
C SER A 71 -9.39 10.52 -2.16
N LEU A 72 -8.22 10.85 -2.71
CA LEU A 72 -7.44 9.98 -3.59
C LEU A 72 -6.85 8.77 -2.85
N LEU A 73 -6.36 8.98 -1.62
CA LEU A 73 -5.65 7.97 -0.85
C LEU A 73 -6.53 7.39 0.26
N PRO A 74 -7.08 6.16 0.12
CA PRO A 74 -8.05 5.60 1.06
C PRO A 74 -7.48 5.28 2.44
N HIS A 75 -6.17 5.07 2.54
CA HIS A 75 -5.41 4.84 3.78
C HIS A 75 -4.94 6.13 4.46
N CYS A 76 -5.18 7.30 3.84
CA CYS A 76 -4.92 8.58 4.46
C CYS A 76 -6.00 8.95 5.49
N LYS A 77 -5.58 9.54 6.61
CA LYS A 77 -6.48 10.13 7.59
C LYS A 77 -6.08 11.57 7.87
N LYS A 78 -7.06 12.47 7.76
CA LYS A 78 -6.92 13.89 8.07
C LYS A 78 -6.89 14.09 9.59
N ASP A 79 -5.97 14.93 10.07
CA ASP A 79 -5.93 15.37 11.47
C ASP A 79 -6.26 16.86 11.63
N SER A 80 -6.29 17.29 12.89
CA SER A 80 -6.37 18.69 13.31
C SER A 80 -5.16 19.49 12.83
N LYS A 81 -5.36 20.80 12.68
CA LYS A 81 -4.32 21.73 12.22
C LYS A 81 -3.24 21.88 13.29
N VAL A 82 -1.98 21.94 12.87
CA VAL A 82 -0.86 22.18 13.78
C VAL A 82 -0.67 23.68 14.01
N GLU A 83 -0.53 24.06 15.28
CA GLU A 83 -0.57 25.46 15.73
C GLU A 83 0.80 26.01 16.18
N SER A 84 1.75 25.13 16.54
CA SER A 84 3.04 25.53 17.13
C SER A 84 3.92 26.29 16.12
N LYS A 85 4.39 27.47 16.51
CA LYS A 85 5.30 28.29 15.69
C LYS A 85 6.76 27.84 15.80
N GLU A 86 7.16 27.28 16.93
CA GLU A 86 8.56 27.04 17.27
C GLU A 86 8.97 25.56 17.17
N SER A 87 8.05 24.61 17.43
CA SER A 87 8.37 23.17 17.44
C SER A 87 7.45 22.34 16.55
N LYS A 88 7.31 22.73 15.27
CA LYS A 88 6.46 21.97 14.32
C LYS A 88 6.93 20.52 14.17
N GLY A 89 8.24 20.29 14.13
CA GLY A 89 8.83 18.96 13.94
C GLY A 89 8.55 18.02 15.11
N ALA A 90 8.81 18.44 16.35
CA ALA A 90 8.60 17.58 17.52
C ALA A 90 7.11 17.28 17.73
N THR A 91 6.25 18.30 17.64
CA THR A 91 4.80 18.11 17.74
C THR A 91 4.26 17.17 16.65
N LEU A 92 4.80 17.24 15.42
CA LEU A 92 4.42 16.30 14.36
C LEU A 92 4.85 14.87 14.68
N ASN A 93 6.08 14.67 15.17
CA ASN A 93 6.57 13.34 15.54
C ASN A 93 5.73 12.75 16.67
N GLU A 94 5.44 13.52 17.73
CA GLU A 94 4.55 13.11 18.82
C GLU A 94 3.16 12.72 18.31
N LEU A 95 2.56 13.50 17.41
CA LEU A 95 1.25 13.18 16.82
C LEU A 95 1.27 11.88 16.02
N ILE A 96 2.35 11.64 15.28
CA ILE A 96 2.53 10.44 14.46
C ILE A 96 2.72 9.20 15.36
N GLU A 97 3.51 9.32 16.43
CA GLU A 97 3.73 8.27 17.43
C GLU A 97 2.46 7.95 18.21
N LEU A 98 1.77 8.96 18.73
CA LEU A 98 0.51 8.81 19.49
C LEU A 98 -0.58 8.09 18.70
N ARG A 99 -0.60 8.27 17.37
CA ARG A 99 -1.59 7.66 16.48
C ARG A 99 -1.07 6.45 15.72
N ASN A 100 0.20 6.10 15.89
CA ASN A 100 0.88 4.99 15.21
C ASN A 100 0.72 5.04 13.69
N TYR A 101 1.06 6.18 13.08
CA TYR A 101 1.20 6.34 11.62
C TYR A 101 2.64 6.08 11.19
N SER A 102 2.83 5.57 9.97
CA SER A 102 4.16 5.30 9.40
C SER A 102 4.71 6.48 8.60
N SER A 103 3.81 7.27 8.01
CA SER A 103 4.17 8.41 7.16
C SER A 103 3.27 9.60 7.46
N CYS A 104 3.78 10.81 7.23
CA CYS A 104 3.02 12.06 7.38
C CYS A 104 3.22 12.98 6.18
N LEU A 105 2.11 13.57 5.74
CA LEU A 105 2.03 14.66 4.77
C LEU A 105 1.60 15.93 5.49
N PHE A 106 2.52 16.88 5.62
CA PHE A 106 2.26 18.16 6.26
C PHE A 106 2.28 19.32 5.26
N PHE A 107 1.12 19.98 5.11
CA PHE A 107 0.94 21.14 4.25
C PHE A 107 1.23 22.42 5.04
N GLU A 108 2.40 23.01 4.82
CA GLU A 108 2.83 24.26 5.43
C GLU A 108 2.56 25.44 4.48
N CYS A 109 1.64 26.32 4.87
CA CYS A 109 1.36 27.55 4.15
C CYS A 109 2.16 28.71 4.76
N ARG A 110 2.99 29.38 3.96
CA ARG A 110 3.78 30.55 4.40
C ARG A 110 3.31 31.81 3.66
N LYS A 111 3.16 32.91 4.40
CA LYS A 111 2.68 34.21 3.88
C LYS A 111 1.35 34.13 3.08
N GLN A 112 0.55 33.07 3.26
CA GLN A 112 -0.68 32.78 2.50
C GLN A 112 -0.49 32.63 0.98
N LYS A 113 0.76 32.61 0.50
CA LYS A 113 1.11 32.53 -0.93
C LYS A 113 1.80 31.21 -1.24
N ASP A 114 2.83 30.87 -0.47
CA ASP A 114 3.68 29.72 -0.76
C ASP A 114 3.20 28.49 -0.01
N LEU A 115 3.09 27.38 -0.72
CA LEU A 115 2.77 26.08 -0.15
C LEU A 115 4.01 25.20 -0.13
N TYR A 116 4.37 24.74 1.05
CA TYR A 116 5.39 23.71 1.24
C TYR A 116 4.72 22.40 1.63
N LEU A 117 5.11 21.31 0.99
CA LEU A 117 4.69 19.97 1.34
C LEU A 117 5.86 19.23 1.98
N TRP A 118 5.67 18.85 3.24
CA TRP A 118 6.60 17.97 3.94
C TRP A 118 6.11 16.53 3.81
N MET A 119 6.97 15.67 3.28
CA MET A 119 6.79 14.22 3.31
C MET A 119 7.75 13.66 4.34
N VAL A 120 7.22 13.02 5.37
CA VAL A 120 8.00 12.52 6.50
C VAL A 120 7.71 11.05 6.72
N LYS A 121 8.78 10.27 6.92
CA LYS A 121 8.69 8.90 7.43
C LYS A 121 9.13 8.89 8.88
N CYS A 122 8.31 8.28 9.74
CA CYS A 122 8.60 8.14 11.16
C CYS A 122 8.78 6.66 11.51
N PRO A 123 9.59 6.32 12.52
CA PRO A 123 10.26 7.21 13.49
C PRO A 123 11.65 7.71 13.07
N SER A 124 12.34 7.05 12.13
CA SER A 124 13.76 7.29 11.83
C SER A 124 14.04 8.25 10.67
N GLY A 125 13.02 8.89 10.08
CA GLY A 125 13.16 9.59 8.79
C GLY A 125 13.07 8.62 7.60
N PRO A 126 13.26 9.09 6.36
CA PRO A 126 13.67 10.44 5.92
C PRO A 126 12.54 11.48 5.87
N SER A 127 12.94 12.75 5.77
CA SER A 127 12.04 13.89 5.60
C SER A 127 12.43 14.68 4.36
N VAL A 128 11.45 15.01 3.52
CA VAL A 128 11.66 15.80 2.30
C VAL A 128 10.69 16.96 2.28
N LYS A 129 11.21 18.15 1.95
CA LYS A 129 10.44 19.37 1.81
C LYS A 129 10.34 19.75 0.34
N PHE A 130 9.10 19.86 -0.15
CA PHE A 130 8.81 20.30 -1.51
C PHE A 130 8.19 21.69 -1.50
N LEU A 131 8.59 22.54 -2.44
CA LEU A 131 7.85 23.74 -2.79
C LEU A 131 6.81 23.35 -3.85
N VAL A 132 5.53 23.55 -3.55
CA VAL A 132 4.44 23.14 -4.44
C VAL A 132 4.02 24.31 -5.31
N ASN A 133 4.24 24.17 -6.61
CA ASN A 133 3.87 25.14 -7.64
C ASN A 133 2.74 24.59 -8.53
N ALA A 134 2.08 25.47 -9.29
CA ALA A 134 1.06 25.12 -10.30
C ALA A 134 -0.03 24.14 -9.79
N VAL A 135 -0.66 24.50 -8.67
CA VAL A 135 -1.74 23.70 -8.07
C VAL A 135 -3.03 23.87 -8.87
N HIS A 136 -3.53 22.76 -9.42
CA HIS A 136 -4.84 22.63 -10.03
C HIS A 136 -5.70 21.64 -9.24
N THR A 137 -6.83 22.08 -8.69
CA THR A 137 -7.72 21.22 -7.88
C THR A 137 -8.75 20.49 -8.74
N MET A 138 -9.37 19.44 -8.18
CA MET A 138 -10.41 18.67 -8.88
C MET A 138 -11.65 19.49 -9.27
N GLU A 139 -11.91 20.61 -8.60
CA GLU A 139 -13.06 21.49 -8.88
C GLU A 139 -12.82 22.45 -10.05
N GLU A 140 -11.65 22.38 -10.70
CA GLU A 140 -11.35 23.19 -11.87
C GLU A 140 -11.95 22.59 -13.15
N LEU A 141 -12.75 23.39 -13.87
CA LEU A 141 -13.66 22.99 -14.97
C LEU A 141 -13.01 22.16 -16.11
N LYS A 142 -11.68 22.16 -16.24
CA LYS A 142 -10.97 21.52 -17.35
C LYS A 142 -10.59 20.05 -17.11
N LEU A 143 -10.87 19.49 -15.92
CA LEU A 143 -10.57 18.10 -15.59
C LEU A 143 -11.84 17.24 -15.65
N THR A 144 -12.10 16.64 -16.81
CA THR A 144 -13.29 15.81 -17.05
C THR A 144 -13.14 14.34 -16.62
N GLY A 145 -11.95 13.94 -16.18
CA GLY A 145 -11.67 12.55 -15.77
C GLY A 145 -12.30 12.19 -14.43
N ASN A 146 -12.92 11.01 -14.35
CA ASN A 146 -13.51 10.48 -13.13
C ASN A 146 -13.00 9.07 -12.85
N HIS A 147 -12.78 8.72 -11.59
CA HIS A 147 -12.38 7.38 -11.21
C HIS A 147 -13.03 6.96 -9.90
N LEU A 148 -13.10 5.64 -9.68
CA LEU A 148 -13.73 5.11 -8.50
C LEU A 148 -12.96 5.49 -7.24
N LYS A 149 -13.65 6.09 -6.27
CA LYS A 149 -13.06 6.43 -4.97
C LYS A 149 -12.61 5.16 -4.23
N GLY A 150 -11.34 5.13 -3.84
CA GLY A 150 -10.72 3.99 -3.18
C GLY A 150 -10.25 2.88 -4.13
N SER A 151 -10.33 3.06 -5.45
CA SER A 151 -9.62 2.17 -6.39
C SER A 151 -8.10 2.29 -6.18
N ARG A 152 -7.36 1.27 -6.60
CA ARG A 152 -5.90 1.23 -6.41
C ARG A 152 -5.23 1.93 -7.60
N PRO A 153 -4.51 3.05 -7.39
CA PRO A 153 -3.78 3.70 -8.47
C PRO A 153 -2.66 2.82 -8.99
N ILE A 154 -2.41 2.90 -10.29
CA ILE A 154 -1.14 2.45 -10.88
C ILE A 154 -0.15 3.60 -10.75
N LEU A 155 1.03 3.34 -10.18
CA LEU A 155 2.08 4.35 -10.07
C LEU A 155 3.03 4.23 -11.25
N THR A 156 3.21 5.31 -11.99
CA THR A 156 4.15 5.39 -13.12
C THR A 156 5.19 6.46 -12.84
N PHE A 157 6.47 6.09 -12.98
CA PHE A 157 7.60 7.00 -12.77
C PHE A 157 8.39 7.14 -14.07
N SER A 158 8.83 8.36 -14.38
CA SER A 158 9.81 8.60 -15.44
C SER A 158 11.16 7.95 -15.10
N SER A 159 11.90 7.50 -16.12
CA SER A 159 13.26 6.95 -16.00
C SER A 159 14.25 7.91 -15.33
N ASN A 160 13.96 9.20 -15.33
CA ASN A 160 14.77 10.21 -14.66
C ASN A 160 14.90 9.97 -13.15
N PHE A 161 13.95 9.28 -12.51
CA PHE A 161 14.04 8.98 -11.08
C PHE A 161 15.15 7.99 -10.72
N ASP A 162 15.62 7.19 -11.68
CA ASP A 162 16.63 6.15 -11.45
C ASP A 162 18.07 6.66 -11.71
N LYS A 163 18.23 7.93 -12.10
CA LYS A 163 19.54 8.52 -12.42
C LYS A 163 20.34 8.93 -11.19
N GLU A 164 19.73 9.67 -10.25
CA GLU A 164 20.41 10.17 -9.05
C GLU A 164 19.92 9.46 -7.78
N PRO A 165 20.79 9.22 -6.77
CA PRO A 165 20.38 8.60 -5.50
C PRO A 165 19.27 9.37 -4.77
N ARG A 166 19.28 10.71 -4.83
CA ARG A 166 18.22 11.53 -4.21
C ARG A 166 16.85 11.24 -4.82
N TRP A 167 16.78 11.02 -6.13
CA TRP A 167 15.53 10.76 -6.83
C TRP A 167 15.05 9.34 -6.55
N LYS A 168 15.96 8.37 -6.43
CA LYS A 168 15.61 7.01 -5.98
C LYS A 168 14.98 7.02 -4.60
N LEU A 169 15.55 7.79 -3.66
CA LEU A 169 14.98 7.93 -2.31
C LEU A 169 13.57 8.54 -2.35
N ILE A 170 13.39 9.62 -3.12
CA ILE A 170 12.09 10.27 -3.27
C ILE A 170 11.07 9.34 -3.95
N LYS A 171 11.48 8.60 -4.98
CA LYS A 171 10.66 7.59 -5.66
C LYS A 171 10.16 6.55 -4.66
N GLU A 172 11.04 6.01 -3.82
CA GLU A 172 10.66 5.03 -2.80
C GLU A 172 9.67 5.61 -1.77
N MET A 173 9.91 6.84 -1.29
CA MET A 173 8.96 7.53 -0.40
C MET A 173 7.59 7.72 -1.05
N ILE A 174 7.55 8.13 -2.32
CA ILE A 174 6.31 8.33 -3.07
C ILE A 174 5.59 6.99 -3.26
N VAL A 175 6.30 5.91 -3.58
CA VAL A 175 5.73 4.57 -3.70
C VAL A 175 5.05 4.14 -2.41
N GLN A 176 5.69 4.37 -1.26
CA GLN A 176 5.12 3.99 0.03
C GLN A 176 3.92 4.85 0.45
N ILE A 177 3.94 6.16 0.15
CA ILE A 177 2.86 7.08 0.54
C ILE A 177 1.66 6.98 -0.41
N PHE A 178 1.89 7.04 -1.72
CA PHE A 178 0.84 7.05 -2.75
C PHE A 178 0.41 5.63 -3.17
N GLY A 179 1.22 4.61 -2.84
CA GLY A 179 0.86 3.22 -3.01
C GLY A 179 -0.23 2.82 -2.03
N THR A 180 -1.41 2.50 -2.56
CA THR A 180 -2.54 2.07 -1.73
C THR A 180 -2.32 0.64 -1.23
N PRO A 181 -2.28 0.40 0.10
CA PRO A 181 -2.11 -0.92 0.68
C PRO A 181 -3.16 -1.92 0.18
N LYS A 182 -2.72 -3.15 -0.07
CA LYS A 182 -3.63 -4.27 -0.37
C LYS A 182 -4.46 -4.57 0.89
N ASP A 183 -5.76 -4.83 0.72
CA ASP A 183 -6.70 -5.21 1.78
C ASP A 183 -7.04 -4.12 2.81
N HIS A 184 -6.78 -2.84 2.53
CA HIS A 184 -7.26 -1.76 3.38
C HIS A 184 -8.80 -1.61 3.27
N ARG A 185 -9.48 -1.38 4.41
CA ARG A 185 -10.97 -1.41 4.53
C ARG A 185 -11.74 -0.60 3.48
N LYS A 186 -11.18 0.52 3.02
CA LYS A 186 -11.80 1.44 2.06
C LYS A 186 -11.37 1.19 0.60
N VAL A 187 -10.53 0.19 0.36
CA VAL A 187 -9.95 -0.09 -0.96
C VAL A 187 -10.89 -0.98 -1.75
N LYS A 188 -11.03 -0.65 -3.03
CA LYS A 188 -11.75 -1.45 -4.00
C LYS A 188 -10.74 -2.21 -4.89
N PRO A 189 -11.11 -3.39 -5.39
CA PRO A 189 -10.18 -4.26 -6.11
C PRO A 189 -9.80 -3.72 -7.52
N PHE A 190 -10.51 -2.71 -8.02
CA PHE A 190 -10.34 -2.19 -9.38
C PHE A 190 -9.18 -1.21 -9.53
N HIS A 191 -8.67 -1.13 -10.76
CA HIS A 191 -7.62 -0.21 -11.21
C HIS A 191 -8.20 0.72 -12.29
N ASP A 192 -8.67 1.90 -11.88
CA ASP A 192 -9.36 2.85 -12.77
C ASP A 192 -8.56 4.12 -13.06
N HIS A 193 -7.42 4.31 -12.40
CA HIS A 193 -6.61 5.52 -12.55
C HIS A 193 -5.12 5.28 -12.37
N VAL A 194 -4.33 6.22 -12.90
CA VAL A 194 -2.87 6.20 -12.91
C VAL A 194 -2.33 7.48 -12.32
N PHE A 195 -1.44 7.36 -11.34
CA PHE A 195 -0.60 8.46 -10.88
C PHE A 195 0.71 8.46 -11.66
N VAL A 196 0.97 9.58 -12.33
CA VAL A 196 2.16 9.77 -13.13
C VAL A 196 3.06 10.80 -12.46
N PHE A 197 4.29 10.39 -12.19
CA PHE A 197 5.35 11.24 -11.67
C PHE A 197 6.45 11.37 -12.72
N SER A 198 6.72 12.61 -13.15
CA SER A 198 7.77 12.92 -14.11
C SER A 198 8.69 14.02 -13.61
N ILE A 199 9.97 13.94 -13.94
CA ILE A 199 10.96 14.96 -13.57
C ILE A 199 11.29 15.76 -14.82
N VAL A 200 11.05 17.07 -14.77
CA VAL A 200 11.39 18.04 -15.82
C VAL A 200 11.98 19.27 -15.12
N ASP A 201 13.15 19.73 -15.56
CA ASP A 201 13.85 20.91 -15.01
C ASP A 201 13.99 20.91 -13.48
N GLY A 202 14.28 19.74 -12.89
CA GLY A 202 14.40 19.58 -11.43
C GLY A 202 13.07 19.63 -10.66
N HIS A 203 11.94 19.71 -11.35
CA HIS A 203 10.59 19.70 -10.77
C HIS A 203 9.92 18.34 -10.96
N ILE A 204 9.22 17.87 -9.92
CA ILE A 204 8.36 16.69 -10.01
C ILE A 204 6.95 17.13 -10.42
N TRP A 205 6.53 16.70 -11.60
CA TRP A 205 5.17 16.85 -12.08
C TRP A 205 4.33 15.66 -11.67
N PHE A 206 3.25 15.92 -10.94
CA PHE A 206 2.25 14.93 -10.57
C PHE A 206 0.99 15.11 -11.43
N ARG A 207 0.50 14.00 -12.00
CA ARG A 207 -0.74 13.97 -12.76
C ARG A 207 -1.56 12.73 -12.40
N ASN A 208 -2.88 12.87 -12.39
CA ASN A 208 -3.82 11.78 -12.20
C ASN A 208 -4.63 11.59 -13.48
N TYR A 209 -4.58 10.41 -14.07
CA TYR A 209 -5.28 10.07 -15.30
C TYR A 209 -6.31 8.97 -15.05
N GLN A 210 -7.50 9.11 -15.64
CA GLN A 210 -8.46 8.03 -15.71
C GLN A 210 -8.02 7.01 -16.76
N VAL A 211 -8.12 5.72 -16.43
CA VAL A 211 -7.97 4.63 -17.39
C VAL A 211 -9.29 4.48 -18.13
N ILE A 212 -9.28 4.77 -19.42
CA ILE A 212 -10.43 4.55 -20.31
C ILE A 212 -10.13 3.28 -21.09
N ARG A 213 -11.07 2.33 -21.06
CA ARG A 213 -11.03 1.22 -22.02
C ARG A 213 -11.62 1.73 -23.32
N CYS A 214 -10.83 1.72 -24.40
CA CYS A 214 -11.40 1.76 -25.73
C CYS A 214 -12.04 0.39 -25.96
N ASN A 215 -13.36 0.31 -25.84
CA ASN A 215 -14.09 -0.74 -26.56
C ASN A 215 -13.92 -0.39 -28.03
N GLY A 216 -13.27 -1.27 -28.78
CA GLY A 216 -13.11 -1.12 -30.22
C GLY A 216 -14.45 -1.32 -30.89
N ASP A 217 -15.25 -0.27 -30.96
CA ASP A 217 -16.33 -0.15 -31.95
C ASP A 217 -15.76 0.71 -33.10
N MET A 218 -15.07 0.02 -34.02
CA MET A 218 -14.91 0.41 -35.42
C MET A 218 -15.75 -0.56 -36.25
#